data_AF-A0A7S2IPQ5-F1
#
_entry.id   AF-A0A7S2IPQ5-F1
#
_cell.length_a   1.000
_cell.length_b   1.000
_cell.length_c   1.000
_cell.angle_alpha   90.00
_cell.angle_beta   90.00
_cell.angle_gamma   90.00
#
_symmetry.space_group_name_H-M   'P 1'
#
loop_
_entity.id
_entity.type
_entity.pdbx_description
1 polymer ?
#
loop_
_entity_poly.entity_id
_entity_poly.type
_entity_poly.pdbx_seq_one_letter_code
_entity_poly.pdbx_strand_id
1 'polypeptide(L)'
;RDSPLLGSGARTAGVGGPRVPARPASHKWGEEERALHGVFIARREAVHRALLDSIDTPAALKALEQLIRATNVYMAQVPDVSRGATLLARIQRYHMKMMSTFGVSPSGAAGAAGGGSGSAGVDVDPLVDALSSFRDGIRQRAIGQIRSKGEGNELGESKAVAQAILGACDDLRDQVLPALGVQLDDRPSGIASIKYGEPKQLLAEIQRKAEAAASQQAVKAAKLAAKEQAVAREAALSSIPAASMFAPEHDDLFERPSPSYSTFDEDGLPLQTADGEAVSKSQRKKLAKQQAKHAKLYGKPPA
;
A
#
# COMPACT_ATOMS: atom_id res chain seq x y z
N ARG A 1 75.68 -1.84 7.58
CA ARG A 1 74.92 -2.14 8.82
C ARG A 1 73.83 -1.10 8.90
N ASP A 2 72.66 -1.54 8.47
CA ASP A 2 71.49 -0.75 8.10
C ASP A 2 70.81 -0.05 9.29
N SER A 3 70.29 1.13 9.01
CA SER A 3 69.08 1.70 9.64
C SER A 3 67.93 1.50 8.63
N PRO A 4 66.61 1.57 8.95
CA PRO A 4 66.02 2.50 9.93
C PRO A 4 64.68 2.10 10.64
N LEU A 5 64.30 2.94 11.63
CA LEU A 5 62.94 3.43 11.97
C LEU A 5 61.76 2.43 12.19
N LEU A 6 61.37 2.23 13.46
CA LEU A 6 60.00 1.82 13.83
C LEU A 6 59.22 3.02 14.38
N GLY A 7 58.24 3.47 13.60
CA GLY A 7 57.22 4.43 14.01
C GLY A 7 56.14 3.77 14.87
N SER A 8 55.91 4.36 16.04
CA SER A 8 54.77 4.07 16.92
C SER A 8 53.48 4.59 16.27
N GLY A 9 52.57 3.67 15.93
CA GLY A 9 51.24 3.95 15.42
C GLY A 9 50.21 3.17 16.23
N ALA A 10 49.82 3.72 17.38
CA ALA A 10 48.71 3.23 18.18
C ALA A 10 47.41 3.38 17.38
N ARG A 11 46.91 2.28 16.81
CA ARG A 11 45.57 2.20 16.22
C ARG A 11 44.56 2.07 17.35
N THR A 12 43.75 3.12 17.48
CA THR A 12 42.60 3.19 18.36
C THR A 12 41.63 2.04 18.07
N ALA A 13 41.32 1.26 19.10
CA ALA A 13 40.31 0.23 19.06
C ALA A 13 38.93 0.90 18.96
N GLY A 14 38.38 0.96 17.75
CA GLY A 14 36.97 1.28 17.55
C GLY A 14 36.11 0.13 18.08
N VAL A 15 35.32 0.42 19.10
CA VAL A 15 34.34 -0.50 19.71
C VAL A 15 33.28 -0.81 18.66
N GLY A 16 33.46 -1.93 17.95
CA GLY A 16 32.46 -2.48 17.05
C GLY A 16 31.30 -3.03 17.87
N GLY A 17 30.09 -2.50 17.64
CA GLY A 17 28.85 -3.16 18.02
C GLY A 17 28.79 -4.59 17.47
N PRO A 18 27.89 -5.45 17.96
CA PRO A 18 27.90 -6.87 17.67
C PRO A 18 27.68 -7.11 16.17
N ARG A 19 28.78 -7.21 15.41
CA ARG A 19 28.80 -7.83 14.10
C ARG A 19 28.44 -9.28 14.36
N VAL A 20 27.21 -9.66 14.01
CA VAL A 20 26.80 -11.06 13.99
C VAL A 20 27.92 -11.82 13.27
N PRO A 21 28.61 -12.78 13.93
CA PRO A 21 29.73 -13.45 13.29
C PRO A 21 29.17 -14.12 12.04
N ALA A 22 29.72 -13.74 10.87
CA ALA A 22 29.39 -14.37 9.61
C ALA A 22 29.64 -15.87 9.78
N ARG A 23 28.56 -16.64 9.97
CA ARG A 23 28.66 -18.10 10.08
C ARG A 23 29.41 -18.58 8.84
N PRO A 24 30.42 -19.45 9.00
CA PRO A 24 31.16 -19.97 7.86
C PRO A 24 30.17 -20.58 6.87
N ALA A 25 30.24 -20.16 5.61
CA ALA A 25 29.32 -20.59 4.57
C ALA A 25 29.26 -22.13 4.54
N SER A 26 28.10 -22.67 4.90
CA SER A 26 27.85 -24.11 4.83
C SER A 26 28.00 -24.55 3.37
N HIS A 27 29.04 -25.33 3.08
CA HIS A 27 29.27 -25.90 1.76
C HIS A 27 28.35 -27.10 1.44
N LYS A 28 27.44 -27.45 2.36
CA LYS A 28 26.49 -28.55 2.13
C LYS A 28 25.34 -28.05 1.26
N TRP A 29 25.40 -28.32 -0.04
CA TRP A 29 24.30 -28.03 -0.96
C TRP A 29 23.16 -29.05 -0.76
N GLY A 30 22.02 -28.55 -0.32
CA GLY A 30 20.76 -29.29 -0.31
C GLY A 30 20.16 -29.41 -1.71
N GLU A 31 18.92 -29.90 -1.77
CA GLU A 31 18.19 -30.10 -3.02
C GLU A 31 17.83 -28.75 -3.68
N GLU A 32 17.40 -27.78 -2.88
CA GLU A 32 17.06 -26.42 -3.34
C GLU A 32 18.26 -25.70 -3.96
N GLU A 33 19.46 -25.82 -3.36
CA GLU A 33 20.68 -25.21 -3.89
C GLU A 33 21.11 -25.87 -5.21
N ARG A 34 20.91 -27.19 -5.35
CA ARG A 34 21.20 -27.91 -6.61
C ARG A 34 20.21 -27.54 -7.70
N ALA A 35 18.93 -27.38 -7.37
CA ALA A 35 17.91 -26.92 -8.29
C ALA A 35 18.25 -25.52 -8.82
N LEU A 36 18.58 -24.58 -7.92
CA LEU A 36 19.00 -23.23 -8.32
C LEU A 36 20.28 -23.24 -9.17
N HIS A 37 21.26 -24.07 -8.82
CA HIS A 37 22.48 -24.22 -9.62
C HIS A 37 22.18 -24.77 -11.03
N GLY A 38 21.27 -25.74 -11.16
CA GLY A 38 20.81 -26.24 -12.45
C GLY A 38 20.17 -25.15 -13.29
N VAL A 39 19.28 -24.36 -12.69
CA VAL A 39 18.66 -23.19 -13.35
C VAL A 39 19.71 -22.17 -13.76
N PHE A 40 20.71 -21.90 -12.92
CA PHE A 40 21.80 -20.98 -13.24
C PHE A 40 22.58 -21.40 -14.49
N ILE A 41 22.95 -22.68 -14.61
CA ILE A 41 23.65 -23.20 -15.78
C ILE A 41 22.77 -23.10 -17.03
N ALA A 42 21.52 -23.55 -16.95
CA ALA A 42 20.59 -23.49 -18.08
C ALA A 42 20.34 -22.06 -18.58
N ARG A 43 20.17 -21.10 -17.66
CA ARG A 43 19.99 -19.68 -18.03
C ARG A 43 21.26 -19.06 -18.59
N ARG A 44 22.43 -19.43 -18.08
CA ARG A 44 23.71 -18.99 -18.65
C ARG A 44 23.90 -19.47 -20.08
N GLU A 45 23.54 -20.71 -20.37
CA GLU A 45 23.57 -21.25 -21.74
C GLU A 45 22.53 -20.57 -22.64
N ALA A 46 21.34 -20.27 -22.12
CA ALA A 46 20.34 -19.51 -22.86
C ALA A 46 20.82 -18.10 -23.24
N VAL A 47 21.46 -17.39 -22.30
CA VAL A 47 22.08 -16.09 -22.57
C VAL A 47 23.20 -16.22 -23.60
N HIS A 48 24.07 -17.21 -23.46
CA HIS A 48 25.16 -17.42 -24.43
C HIS A 48 24.62 -17.72 -25.83
N ARG A 49 23.59 -18.56 -25.96
CA ARG A 49 22.94 -18.86 -27.24
C ARG A 49 22.28 -17.63 -27.86
N ALA A 50 21.56 -16.83 -27.07
CA ALA A 50 20.93 -15.59 -27.54
C ALA A 50 21.97 -14.56 -28.02
N LEU A 51 23.14 -14.50 -27.39
CA LEU A 51 24.21 -13.60 -27.82
C LEU A 51 24.93 -14.09 -29.08
N LEU A 52 25.01 -15.40 -29.29
CA LEU A 52 25.56 -15.99 -30.50
C LEU A 52 24.61 -15.88 -31.70
N ASP A 53 23.30 -15.93 -31.45
CA ASP A 53 22.26 -15.80 -32.47
C ASP A 53 21.87 -14.33 -32.67
N SER A 54 22.55 -13.65 -33.58
CA SER A 54 22.27 -12.26 -33.99
C SER A 54 22.30 -11.18 -32.89
N ILE A 55 22.93 -11.46 -31.73
CA ILE A 55 22.97 -10.57 -30.57
C ILE A 55 21.53 -10.18 -30.15
N ASP A 56 20.70 -11.20 -29.90
CA ASP A 56 19.34 -11.02 -29.38
C ASP A 56 19.41 -10.53 -27.91
N THR A 57 19.51 -9.21 -27.76
CA THR A 57 19.49 -8.52 -26.47
C THR A 57 18.19 -8.73 -25.68
N PRO A 58 16.97 -8.66 -26.25
CA PRO A 58 15.76 -8.89 -25.46
C PRO A 58 15.65 -10.31 -24.92
N ALA A 59 16.03 -11.34 -25.69
CA ALA A 59 16.03 -12.71 -25.19
C ALA A 59 17.10 -12.93 -24.10
N ALA A 60 18.29 -12.35 -24.27
CA ALA A 60 19.35 -12.41 -23.25
C ALA A 60 18.92 -11.74 -21.93
N LEU A 61 18.31 -10.55 -22.00
CA LEU A 61 17.80 -9.84 -20.83
C LEU A 61 16.66 -10.61 -20.15
N LYS A 62 15.74 -11.20 -20.92
CA LYS A 62 14.67 -12.05 -20.37
C LYS A 62 15.20 -13.28 -19.63
N ALA A 63 16.26 -13.91 -20.14
CA ALA A 63 16.90 -15.04 -19.47
C ALA A 63 17.61 -14.62 -18.17
N LEU A 64 18.22 -13.43 -18.12
CA LEU A 64 18.81 -12.85 -16.91
C LEU A 64 17.74 -12.49 -15.87
N GLU A 65 16.62 -11.92 -16.30
CA GLU A 65 15.49 -11.62 -15.43
C GLU A 65 14.91 -12.89 -14.78
N GLN A 66 14.75 -13.95 -15.56
CA GLN A 66 14.29 -15.26 -15.06
C GLN A 66 15.24 -15.86 -14.02
N LEU A 67 16.55 -15.65 -14.17
CA LEU A 67 17.56 -16.06 -13.19
C LEU A 67 17.40 -15.31 -11.86
N ILE A 68 17.18 -13.99 -11.90
CA ILE A 68 16.93 -13.19 -10.70
C ILE A 68 15.62 -13.60 -10.03
N ARG A 69 14.55 -13.80 -10.80
CA ARG A 69 13.27 -14.30 -10.27
C ARG A 69 13.44 -15.64 -9.54
N ALA A 70 14.16 -16.60 -10.12
CA ALA A 70 14.44 -17.89 -9.48
C ALA A 70 15.27 -17.73 -8.19
N THR A 71 16.23 -16.80 -8.19
CA THR A 71 17.04 -16.49 -7.00
C THR A 71 16.20 -15.90 -5.87
N ASN A 72 15.26 -15.01 -6.19
CA ASN A 72 14.34 -14.43 -5.20
C ASN A 72 13.40 -15.50 -4.59
N VAL A 73 12.92 -16.45 -5.40
CA VAL A 73 12.13 -17.58 -4.91
C VAL A 73 12.95 -18.44 -3.95
N TYR A 74 14.20 -18.77 -4.29
CA TYR A 74 15.10 -19.50 -3.40
C TYR A 74 15.34 -18.74 -2.07
N MET A 75 15.57 -17.43 -2.13
CA MET A 75 15.75 -16.61 -0.91
C MET A 75 14.51 -16.53 -0.03
N ALA A 76 13.32 -16.67 -0.61
CA ALA A 76 12.07 -16.74 0.15
C ALA A 76 11.85 -18.13 0.79
N GLN A 77 12.31 -19.20 0.13
CA GLN A 77 12.17 -20.58 0.60
C GLN A 77 13.20 -20.97 1.66
N VAL A 78 14.43 -20.44 1.59
CA VAL A 78 15.51 -20.74 2.53
C VAL A 78 15.83 -19.50 3.37
N PRO A 79 15.35 -19.41 4.62
CA PRO A 79 15.58 -18.25 5.48
C PRO A 79 17.00 -18.19 6.08
N ASP A 80 17.82 -19.23 5.92
CA ASP A 80 19.21 -19.24 6.40
C ASP A 80 20.15 -18.59 5.38
N VAL A 81 20.57 -17.35 5.68
CA VAL A 81 21.50 -16.53 4.88
C VAL A 81 22.86 -17.20 4.68
N SER A 82 23.24 -18.13 5.56
CA SER A 82 24.54 -18.82 5.51
C SER A 82 24.55 -19.97 4.49
N ARG A 83 23.38 -20.43 4.03
CA ARG A 83 23.23 -21.52 3.08
C ARG A 83 23.26 -21.01 1.64
N GLY A 84 24.16 -21.57 0.83
CA GLY A 84 24.26 -21.20 -0.58
C GLY A 84 24.84 -19.79 -0.83
N ALA A 85 25.44 -19.13 0.17
CA ALA A 85 26.04 -17.79 0.01
C ALA A 85 27.06 -17.73 -1.13
N THR A 86 27.84 -18.80 -1.34
CA THR A 86 28.79 -18.91 -2.45
C THR A 86 28.11 -19.01 -3.82
N LEU A 87 26.97 -19.70 -3.90
CA LEU A 87 26.14 -19.81 -5.11
C LEU A 87 25.51 -18.45 -5.44
N LEU A 88 24.93 -17.78 -4.45
CA LEU A 88 24.36 -16.44 -4.61
C LEU A 88 25.42 -15.43 -5.06
N ALA A 89 26.60 -15.43 -4.43
CA ALA A 89 27.71 -14.56 -4.83
C ALA A 89 28.18 -14.83 -6.27
N ARG A 90 28.16 -16.10 -6.72
CA ARG A 90 28.49 -16.47 -8.10
C ARG A 90 27.44 -15.97 -9.09
N ILE A 91 26.15 -16.11 -8.76
CA ILE A 91 25.04 -15.59 -9.57
C ILE A 91 25.14 -14.07 -9.68
N GLN A 92 25.35 -13.38 -8.56
CA GLN A 92 25.52 -11.92 -8.51
C GLN A 92 26.68 -11.45 -9.41
N ARG A 93 27.87 -12.06 -9.28
CA ARG A 93 29.03 -11.70 -10.13
C ARG A 93 28.74 -11.91 -11.61
N TYR A 94 28.06 -12.99 -11.98
CA TYR A 94 27.68 -13.23 -13.36
C TYR A 94 26.70 -12.17 -13.87
N HIS A 95 25.65 -11.88 -13.10
CA HIS A 95 24.66 -10.86 -13.45
C HIS A 95 25.31 -9.48 -13.62
N MET A 96 26.17 -9.06 -12.68
CA MET A 96 26.89 -7.78 -12.76
C MET A 96 27.83 -7.74 -13.97
N LYS A 97 28.53 -8.83 -14.28
CA LYS A 97 29.36 -8.92 -15.50
C LYS A 97 28.51 -8.74 -16.75
N MET A 98 27.35 -9.38 -16.83
CA MET A 98 26.45 -9.25 -17.97
C MET A 98 25.86 -7.84 -18.11
N MET A 99 25.41 -7.23 -17.02
CA MET A 99 24.94 -5.84 -17.02
C MET A 99 26.05 -4.88 -17.45
N SER A 100 27.28 -5.10 -16.98
CA SER A 100 28.45 -4.32 -17.41
C SER A 100 28.76 -4.49 -18.89
N THR A 101 28.59 -5.68 -19.47
CA THR A 101 28.77 -5.88 -20.93
C THR A 101 27.70 -5.17 -21.76
N PHE A 102 26.50 -4.95 -21.20
CA PHE A 102 25.46 -4.14 -21.81
C PHE A 102 25.60 -2.63 -21.51
N GLY A 103 26.65 -2.21 -20.78
CA GLY A 103 26.90 -0.81 -20.45
C GLY A 103 26.17 -0.27 -19.22
N VAL A 104 25.51 -1.14 -18.44
CA VAL A 104 24.82 -0.76 -17.19
C VAL A 104 25.73 -1.08 -16.01
N SER A 105 26.42 -0.07 -15.46
CA SER A 105 27.22 -0.24 -14.24
C SER A 105 26.37 0.05 -13.00
N PRO A 106 26.35 -0.85 -12.00
CA PRO A 106 25.59 -0.65 -10.75
C PRO A 106 26.28 0.28 -9.74
N SER A 107 27.58 0.52 -9.91
CA SER A 107 28.30 1.60 -9.25
C SER A 107 28.40 2.73 -10.27
N GLY A 108 28.17 3.99 -9.88
CA GLY A 108 28.18 5.18 -10.73
C GLY A 108 29.48 5.48 -11.49
N ALA A 109 30.34 4.49 -11.68
CA ALA A 109 31.48 4.48 -12.59
C ALA A 109 31.09 4.02 -14.01
N ALA A 110 29.93 4.46 -14.53
CA ALA A 110 29.69 4.49 -15.97
C ALA A 110 30.28 5.80 -16.49
N GLY A 111 31.18 5.69 -17.47
CA GLY A 111 31.95 6.80 -18.01
C GLY A 111 31.10 7.98 -18.49
N ALA A 112 31.73 9.14 -18.42
CA ALA A 112 31.26 10.44 -18.88
C ALA A 112 30.76 10.42 -20.34
N ALA A 113 29.47 10.13 -20.54
CA ALA A 113 28.73 10.40 -21.77
C ALA A 113 27.21 10.35 -21.48
N GLY A 114 26.69 11.36 -20.77
CA GLY A 114 25.25 11.52 -20.53
C GLY A 114 24.99 12.19 -19.18
N GLY A 115 24.66 13.49 -19.22
CA GLY A 115 24.56 14.36 -18.06
C GLY A 115 23.58 13.87 -16.99
N GLY A 116 24.12 13.36 -15.89
CA GLY A 116 23.45 13.23 -14.60
C GLY A 116 24.46 13.55 -13.51
N SER A 117 24.37 14.75 -12.94
CA SER A 117 25.21 15.18 -11.80
C SER A 117 24.79 14.44 -10.53
N GLY A 118 25.18 13.16 -10.41
CA GLY A 118 25.14 12.42 -9.15
C GLY A 118 26.33 12.82 -8.30
N SER A 119 26.11 13.66 -7.29
CA SER A 119 27.09 13.99 -6.25
C SER A 119 27.76 12.72 -5.75
N ALA A 120 29.09 12.74 -5.62
CA ALA A 120 29.88 11.70 -4.96
C ALA A 120 29.21 11.37 -3.61
N GLY A 121 28.58 10.20 -3.56
CA GLY A 121 27.81 9.76 -2.40
C GLY A 121 28.78 9.49 -1.26
N VAL A 122 28.64 10.24 -0.17
CA VAL A 122 28.93 9.71 1.16
C VAL A 122 28.24 8.35 1.24
N ASP A 123 28.92 7.31 1.74
CA ASP A 123 28.26 6.03 2.01
C ASP A 123 27.13 6.28 3.02
N VAL A 124 25.92 6.53 2.50
CA VAL A 124 24.73 6.82 3.32
C VAL A 124 24.14 5.52 3.87
N ASP A 125 24.50 4.38 3.27
CA ASP A 125 24.04 3.04 3.65
C ASP A 125 24.21 2.75 5.16
N PRO A 126 25.39 2.98 5.78
CA PRO A 126 25.58 2.71 7.21
C PRO A 126 24.78 3.67 8.10
N LEU A 127 24.53 4.90 7.64
CA LEU A 127 23.74 5.90 8.36
C LEU A 127 22.25 5.55 8.31
N VAL A 128 21.76 5.14 7.14
CA VAL A 128 20.36 4.72 6.97
C VAL A 128 20.11 3.41 7.72
N ASP A 129 21.06 2.47 7.72
CA ASP A 129 21.00 1.24 8.54
C ASP A 129 20.97 1.56 10.04
N ALA A 130 21.81 2.48 10.51
CA ALA A 130 21.82 2.93 11.90
C ALA A 130 20.49 3.62 12.29
N LEU A 131 19.94 4.46 11.41
CA LEU A 131 18.66 5.14 11.63
C LEU A 131 17.49 4.16 11.61
N SER A 132 17.50 3.19 10.68
CA SER A 132 16.51 2.13 10.59
C SER A 132 16.48 1.27 11.85
N SER A 133 17.65 0.83 12.32
CA SER A 133 17.75 0.00 13.52
C SER A 133 17.36 0.75 14.80
N PHE A 134 17.69 2.04 14.91
CA PHE A 134 17.21 2.91 15.99
C PHE A 134 15.68 3.01 16.00
N ARG A 135 15.07 3.25 14.83
CA ARG A 135 13.60 3.33 14.66
C ARG A 135 12.93 1.99 14.99
N ASP A 136 13.46 0.88 14.50
CA ASP A 136 12.90 -0.46 14.75
C ASP A 136 12.98 -0.81 16.24
N GLY A 137 14.07 -0.43 16.92
CA GLY A 137 14.23 -0.58 18.38
C GLY A 137 13.21 0.23 19.19
N ILE A 138 12.92 1.46 18.76
CA ILE A 138 11.88 2.30 19.37
C ILE A 138 10.49 1.68 19.14
N ARG A 139 10.20 1.27 17.90
CA ARG A 139 8.92 0.67 17.53
C ARG A 139 8.63 -0.60 18.33
N GLN A 140 9.62 -1.47 18.50
CA GLN A 140 9.50 -2.69 19.30
C GLN A 140 9.22 -2.38 20.79
N ARG A 141 9.91 -1.39 21.37
CA ARG A 141 9.71 -0.98 22.76
C ARG A 141 8.34 -0.34 22.98
N ALA A 142 7.89 0.53 22.06
CA ALA A 142 6.57 1.16 22.11
C ALA A 142 5.45 0.11 21.96
N ILE A 143 5.56 -0.82 21.01
CA ILE A 143 4.59 -1.91 20.85
C ILE A 143 4.60 -2.84 22.06
N GLY A 144 5.77 -3.11 22.66
CA GLY A 144 5.91 -3.88 23.89
C GLY A 144 5.15 -3.24 25.06
N GLN A 145 5.28 -1.92 25.25
CA GLN A 145 4.57 -1.15 26.28
C GLN A 145 3.05 -1.08 26.05
N ILE A 146 2.62 -1.03 24.79
CA ILE A 146 1.18 -1.06 24.44
C ILE A 146 0.58 -2.46 24.69
N ARG A 147 1.37 -3.53 24.48
CA ARG A 147 0.93 -4.93 24.66
C ARG A 147 0.99 -5.41 26.11
N SER A 148 1.85 -4.83 26.96
CA SER A 148 1.81 -5.08 28.40
C SER A 148 0.51 -4.50 28.98
N LYS A 149 -0.51 -5.34 29.08
CA LYS A 149 -1.77 -5.06 29.77
C LYS A 149 -1.50 -4.87 31.27
N GLY A 150 -1.18 -3.65 31.67
CA GLY A 150 -1.31 -3.18 33.05
C GLY A 150 -2.57 -2.33 33.17
N GLU A 151 -3.52 -2.76 34.00
CA GLU A 151 -4.74 -2.00 34.31
C GLU A 151 -4.36 -0.90 35.32
N GLY A 152 -4.13 0.33 34.83
CA GLY A 152 -3.82 1.47 35.69
C GLY A 152 -3.79 2.80 34.91
N ASN A 153 -4.23 3.88 35.56
CA ASN A 153 -4.36 5.22 34.95
C ASN A 153 -2.99 5.82 34.54
N GLU A 154 -1.89 5.43 35.20
CA GLU A 154 -0.51 5.85 34.88
C GLU A 154 0.02 5.24 33.56
N LEU A 155 -0.55 4.11 33.12
CA LEU A 155 -0.24 3.54 31.80
C LEU A 155 -0.95 4.28 30.65
N GLY A 156 -1.97 5.11 30.94
CA GLY A 156 -2.65 5.91 29.92
C GLY A 156 -1.70 6.94 29.29
N GLU A 157 -0.93 7.64 30.12
CA GLU A 157 0.10 8.58 29.69
C GLU A 157 1.27 7.84 29.01
N SER A 158 1.72 6.73 29.57
CA SER A 158 2.79 5.92 28.96
C SER A 158 2.41 5.36 27.58
N LYS A 159 1.13 5.01 27.39
CA LYS A 159 0.57 4.57 26.11
C LYS A 159 0.44 5.74 25.12
N ALA A 160 0.04 6.92 25.60
CA ALA A 160 -0.01 8.13 24.78
C ALA A 160 1.39 8.56 24.32
N VAL A 161 2.39 8.49 25.20
CA VAL A 161 3.81 8.74 24.87
C VAL A 161 4.32 7.70 23.88
N ALA A 162 4.02 6.41 24.07
CA ALA A 162 4.38 5.36 23.11
C ALA A 162 3.73 5.60 21.73
N GLN A 163 2.49 6.07 21.69
CA GLN A 163 1.81 6.44 20.44
C GLN A 163 2.41 7.68 19.79
N ALA A 164 2.76 8.71 20.56
CA ALA A 164 3.42 9.91 20.05
C ALA A 164 4.80 9.60 19.47
N ILE A 165 5.56 8.72 20.13
CA ILE A 165 6.87 8.25 19.64
C ILE A 165 6.71 7.43 18.35
N LEU A 166 5.69 6.57 18.26
CA LEU A 166 5.37 5.85 17.02
C LEU A 166 4.97 6.81 15.89
N GLY A 167 4.16 7.83 16.18
CA GLY A 167 3.82 8.89 15.24
C GLY A 167 5.04 9.63 14.70
N ALA A 168 5.96 10.03 15.58
CA ALA A 168 7.22 10.67 15.18
C ALA A 168 8.12 9.75 14.31
N CYS A 169 8.08 8.44 14.55
CA CYS A 169 8.78 7.46 13.72
C CYS A 169 8.13 7.31 12.33
N ASP A 170 6.81 7.37 12.25
CA ASP A 170 6.05 7.30 11.00
C ASP A 170 6.23 8.62 10.20
N ASP A 171 6.30 9.78 10.85
CA ASP A 171 6.64 11.06 10.21
C ASP A 171 8.03 11.05 9.57
N LEU A 172 9.03 10.52 10.29
CA LEU A 172 10.39 10.36 9.75
C LEU A 172 10.37 9.42 8.53
N ARG A 173 9.57 8.35 8.57
CA ARG A 173 9.46 7.35 7.50
C ARG A 173 8.78 7.90 6.25
N ASP A 174 7.68 8.61 6.41
CA ASP A 174 6.77 8.93 5.32
C ASP A 174 7.00 10.35 4.75
N GLN A 175 7.59 11.25 5.54
CA GLN A 175 7.84 12.64 5.12
C GLN A 175 9.32 12.92 4.87
N VAL A 176 10.19 12.57 5.82
CA VAL A 176 11.60 13.01 5.79
C VAL A 176 12.46 12.10 4.90
N LEU A 177 12.36 10.78 5.06
CA LEU A 177 13.16 9.84 4.27
C LEU A 177 12.85 9.89 2.76
N PRO A 178 11.58 10.00 2.31
CA PRO A 178 11.27 10.08 0.90
C PRO A 178 11.77 11.39 0.25
N ALA A 179 11.78 12.49 0.99
CA ALA A 179 12.36 13.76 0.54
C ALA A 179 13.87 13.66 0.30
N LEU A 180 14.54 12.74 0.98
CA LEU A 180 15.96 12.41 0.81
C LEU A 180 16.20 11.27 -0.20
N GLY A 181 15.16 10.76 -0.86
CA GLY A 181 15.27 9.67 -1.84
C GLY A 181 15.43 8.27 -1.23
N VAL A 182 15.11 8.12 0.05
CA VAL A 182 15.23 6.87 0.81
C VAL A 182 13.83 6.39 1.20
N GLN A 183 13.43 5.20 0.75
CA GLN A 183 12.17 4.57 1.17
C GLN A 183 12.45 3.40 2.12
N LEU A 184 11.81 3.40 3.29
CA LEU A 184 11.89 2.30 4.25
C LEU A 184 10.62 1.43 4.18
N ASP A 185 10.78 0.17 3.80
CA ASP A 185 9.72 -0.85 3.83
C ASP A 185 9.90 -1.78 5.02
N ASP A 186 8.93 -1.78 5.95
CA ASP A 186 8.95 -2.65 7.13
C ASP A 186 8.67 -4.11 6.73
N ARG A 187 9.56 -5.02 7.09
CA ARG A 187 9.34 -6.46 6.96
C ARG A 187 8.83 -7.05 8.26
N PRO A 188 8.04 -8.14 8.22
CA PRO A 188 7.58 -8.85 9.42
C PRO A 188 8.74 -9.47 10.23
N SER A 189 9.94 -9.58 9.64
CA SER A 189 11.16 -10.02 10.31
C SER A 189 11.78 -8.98 11.26
N GLY A 190 11.26 -7.75 11.27
CA GLY A 190 11.72 -6.69 12.18
C GLY A 190 12.97 -5.92 11.73
N ILE A 191 13.45 -6.14 10.51
CA ILE A 191 14.51 -5.36 9.86
C ILE A 191 13.89 -4.67 8.64
N ALA A 192 13.93 -3.34 8.59
CA ALA A 192 13.40 -2.61 7.44
C ALA A 192 14.28 -2.82 6.19
N SER A 193 13.65 -2.91 5.01
CA SER A 193 14.37 -2.87 3.74
C SER A 193 14.41 -1.45 3.19
N ILE A 194 15.62 -1.01 2.84
CA ILE A 194 15.89 0.29 2.26
C ILE A 194 15.82 0.19 0.74
N LYS A 195 15.07 1.11 0.11
CA LYS A 195 15.06 1.31 -1.34
C LYS A 195 15.47 2.75 -1.63
N TYR A 196 16.47 2.92 -2.49
CA TYR A 196 16.87 4.24 -2.98
C TYR A 196 16.10 4.58 -4.25
N GLY A 197 15.62 5.81 -4.35
CA GLY A 197 14.92 6.32 -5.53
C GLY A 197 15.15 7.81 -5.72
N GLU A 198 14.89 8.31 -6.93
CA GLU A 198 14.95 9.73 -7.25
C GLU A 198 13.89 10.50 -6.42
N PRO A 199 14.27 11.57 -5.69
CA PRO A 199 13.38 12.27 -4.76
C PRO A 199 12.14 12.86 -5.45
N LYS A 200 12.26 13.29 -6.72
CA LYS A 200 11.14 13.81 -7.52
C LYS A 200 10.09 12.74 -7.86
N GLN A 201 10.52 11.49 -8.07
CA GLN A 201 9.60 10.39 -8.39
C GLN A 201 8.89 9.89 -7.13
N LEU A 202 9.58 9.83 -5.99
CA LEU A 202 8.96 9.46 -4.71
C LEU A 202 7.90 10.48 -4.27
N LEU A 203 8.19 11.78 -4.37
CA LEU A 203 7.22 12.82 -3.98
C LEU A 203 5.98 12.82 -4.89
N ALA A 204 6.15 12.62 -6.20
CA ALA A 204 5.03 12.49 -7.13
C ALA A 204 4.19 11.23 -6.86
N GLU A 205 4.82 10.10 -6.49
CA GLU A 205 4.12 8.87 -6.11
C GLU A 205 3.36 9.04 -4.79
N ILE A 206 3.93 9.76 -3.81
CA ILE A 206 3.27 10.08 -2.54
C ILE A 206 2.05 10.97 -2.77
N GLN A 207 2.18 12.03 -3.59
CA GLN A 207 1.07 12.91 -3.93
C GLN A 207 -0.04 12.14 -4.65
N ARG A 208 0.30 11.30 -5.63
CA ARG A 208 -0.67 10.46 -6.34
C ARG A 208 -1.38 9.48 -5.40
N LYS A 209 -0.67 8.89 -4.43
CA LYS A 209 -1.29 8.02 -3.42
C LYS A 209 -2.18 8.79 -2.44
N ALA A 210 -1.81 10.00 -2.05
CA ALA A 210 -2.62 10.86 -1.19
C ALA A 210 -3.91 11.28 -1.89
N GLU A 211 -3.84 11.68 -3.16
CA GLU A 211 -5.01 12.01 -3.99
C GLU A 211 -5.92 10.79 -4.23
N ALA A 212 -5.33 9.61 -4.46
CA ALA A 212 -6.07 8.36 -4.56
C ALA A 212 -6.76 7.98 -3.24
N ALA A 213 -6.10 8.19 -2.10
CA ALA A 213 -6.69 7.95 -0.79
C ALA A 213 -7.83 8.95 -0.48
N ALA A 214 -7.63 10.24 -0.79
CA ALA A 214 -8.63 11.29 -0.58
C ALA A 214 -9.87 11.08 -1.46
N SER A 215 -9.68 10.74 -2.74
CA SER A 215 -10.80 10.43 -3.64
C SER A 215 -11.56 9.16 -3.21
N GLN A 216 -10.86 8.12 -2.74
CA GLN A 216 -11.52 6.93 -2.19
C GLN A 216 -12.30 7.24 -0.90
N GLN A 217 -11.79 8.10 -0.04
CA GLN A 217 -12.51 8.54 1.17
C GLN A 217 -13.75 9.38 0.81
N ALA A 218 -13.64 10.30 -0.14
CA ALA A 218 -14.76 11.09 -0.63
C ALA A 218 -15.86 10.23 -1.27
N VAL A 219 -15.48 9.24 -2.10
CA VAL A 219 -16.44 8.29 -2.70
C VAL A 219 -17.12 7.43 -1.64
N LYS A 220 -16.37 6.97 -0.62
CA LYS A 220 -16.95 6.21 0.50
C LYS A 220 -17.91 7.06 1.34
N ALA A 221 -17.54 8.31 1.64
CA ALA A 221 -18.38 9.24 2.38
C ALA A 221 -19.67 9.59 1.61
N ALA A 222 -19.56 9.91 0.32
CA ALA A 222 -20.72 10.17 -0.54
C ALA A 222 -21.65 8.95 -0.66
N LYS A 223 -21.08 7.73 -0.75
CA LYS A 223 -21.86 6.49 -0.79
C LYS A 223 -22.55 6.19 0.54
N LEU A 224 -21.94 6.53 1.68
CA LEU A 224 -22.56 6.38 3.00
C LEU A 224 -23.72 7.37 3.15
N ALA A 225 -23.50 8.65 2.83
CA ALA A 225 -24.53 9.68 2.87
C ALA A 225 -25.73 9.36 1.94
N ALA A 226 -25.47 8.87 0.73
CA ALA A 226 -26.53 8.47 -0.19
C ALA A 226 -27.34 7.26 0.33
N LYS A 227 -26.70 6.31 1.02
CA LYS A 227 -27.39 5.18 1.66
C LYS A 227 -28.24 5.64 2.83
N GLU A 228 -27.73 6.52 3.68
CA GLU A 228 -28.48 7.08 4.81
C GLU A 228 -29.70 7.87 4.32
N GLN A 229 -29.54 8.68 3.26
CA GLN A 229 -30.67 9.38 2.63
C GLN A 229 -31.69 8.42 2.01
N ALA A 230 -31.26 7.33 1.37
CA ALA A 230 -32.16 6.33 0.83
C ALA A 230 -32.94 5.59 1.93
N VAL A 231 -32.28 5.20 3.02
CA VAL A 231 -32.93 4.57 4.18
C VAL A 231 -33.90 5.53 4.85
N ALA A 232 -33.54 6.81 5.03
CA ALA A 232 -34.42 7.83 5.59
C ALA A 232 -35.66 8.07 4.70
N ARG A 233 -35.49 8.10 3.38
CA ARG A 233 -36.60 8.21 2.42
C ARG A 233 -37.52 7.00 2.44
N GLU A 234 -36.95 5.79 2.49
CA GLU A 234 -37.73 4.55 2.56
C GLU A 234 -38.51 4.45 3.88
N ALA A 235 -37.90 4.81 5.01
CA ALA A 235 -38.56 4.88 6.30
C ALA A 235 -39.72 5.89 6.30
N ALA A 236 -39.50 7.09 5.72
CA ALA A 236 -40.55 8.08 5.55
C ALA A 236 -41.69 7.57 4.66
N LEU A 237 -41.39 6.89 3.55
CA LEU A 237 -42.37 6.29 2.65
C LEU A 237 -43.18 5.17 3.31
N SER A 238 -42.54 4.38 4.19
CA SER A 238 -43.21 3.30 4.92
C SER A 238 -44.09 3.78 6.09
N SER A 239 -43.80 4.97 6.64
CA SER A 239 -44.55 5.53 7.76
C SER A 239 -45.87 6.17 7.33
N ILE A 240 -46.03 6.49 6.05
CA ILE A 240 -47.23 7.18 5.55
C ILE A 240 -48.34 6.15 5.31
N PRO A 241 -49.52 6.31 5.92
CA PRO A 241 -50.68 5.49 5.60
C PRO A 241 -51.11 5.69 4.14
N ALA A 242 -51.53 4.62 3.46
CA ALA A 242 -51.96 4.70 2.07
C ALA A 242 -53.12 5.70 1.84
N ALA A 243 -53.98 5.93 2.84
CA ALA A 243 -55.06 6.93 2.78
C ALA A 243 -54.53 8.38 2.71
N SER A 244 -53.38 8.67 3.32
CA SER A 244 -52.80 10.02 3.37
C SER A 244 -51.81 10.29 2.23
N MET A 245 -51.55 9.31 1.36
CA MET A 245 -50.52 9.39 0.31
C MET A 245 -50.62 10.65 -0.57
N PHE A 246 -51.83 11.15 -0.86
CA PHE A 246 -52.06 12.29 -1.75
C PHE A 246 -52.17 13.65 -1.04
N ALA A 247 -51.94 13.69 0.28
CA ALA A 247 -51.92 14.93 1.04
C ALA A 247 -50.78 15.85 0.57
N PRO A 248 -51.00 17.19 0.55
CA PRO A 248 -49.98 18.16 0.11
C PRO A 248 -48.66 18.07 0.90
N GLU A 249 -48.72 17.63 2.16
CA GLU A 249 -47.55 17.44 3.03
C GLU A 249 -46.59 16.34 2.57
N HIS A 250 -47.05 15.45 1.69
CA HIS A 250 -46.27 14.33 1.17
C HIS A 250 -45.90 14.48 -0.31
N ASP A 251 -46.25 15.61 -0.95
CA ASP A 251 -45.95 15.85 -2.36
C ASP A 251 -44.44 15.80 -2.66
N ASP A 252 -43.61 16.38 -1.80
CA ASP A 252 -42.15 16.36 -1.93
C ASP A 252 -41.56 14.94 -1.83
N LEU A 253 -42.17 14.08 -1.01
CA LEU A 253 -41.70 12.71 -0.80
C LEU A 253 -42.08 11.78 -1.96
N PHE A 254 -43.18 12.08 -2.66
CA PHE A 254 -43.64 11.34 -3.84
C PHE A 254 -43.26 12.01 -5.17
N GLU A 255 -42.35 12.99 -5.14
CA GLU A 255 -41.85 13.74 -6.30
C GLU A 255 -42.99 14.36 -7.13
N ARG A 256 -44.03 14.85 -6.45
CA ARG A 256 -45.18 15.51 -7.07
C ARG A 256 -45.05 17.05 -6.96
N PRO A 257 -45.61 17.82 -7.90
CA PRO A 257 -45.63 19.28 -7.80
C PRO A 257 -46.46 19.71 -6.59
N SER A 258 -45.87 20.48 -5.66
CA SER A 258 -46.57 21.00 -4.48
C SER A 258 -47.19 22.37 -4.79
N PRO A 259 -48.50 22.59 -4.56
CA PRO A 259 -49.53 21.63 -4.11
C PRO A 259 -50.09 20.80 -5.29
N SER A 260 -50.31 19.50 -5.11
CA SER A 260 -50.85 18.63 -6.17
C SER A 260 -52.38 18.55 -6.20
N TYR A 261 -53.04 18.54 -5.03
CA TYR A 261 -54.48 18.30 -4.91
C TYR A 261 -55.10 19.12 -3.77
N SER A 262 -56.38 19.50 -3.91
CA SER A 262 -57.06 20.43 -2.99
C SER A 262 -58.17 19.79 -2.15
N THR A 263 -58.96 18.87 -2.71
CA THR A 263 -60.04 18.16 -1.99
C THR A 263 -59.93 16.65 -2.14
N PHE A 264 -60.33 15.90 -1.11
CA PHE A 264 -60.18 14.43 -1.01
C PHE A 264 -61.52 13.77 -0.61
N ASP A 265 -61.73 12.52 -0.99
CA ASP A 265 -62.88 11.71 -0.53
C ASP A 265 -62.56 10.90 0.75
N GLU A 266 -63.54 10.13 1.24
CA GLU A 266 -63.44 9.29 2.45
C GLU A 266 -62.36 8.18 2.37
N ASP A 267 -61.97 7.78 1.16
CA ASP A 267 -60.90 6.80 0.88
C ASP A 267 -59.53 7.48 0.64
N GLY A 268 -59.45 8.81 0.76
CA GLY A 268 -58.22 9.60 0.58
C GLY A 268 -57.86 9.87 -0.88
N LEU A 269 -58.81 9.69 -1.82
CA LEU A 269 -58.60 9.94 -3.24
C LEU A 269 -58.85 11.41 -3.61
N PRO A 270 -57.96 12.06 -4.38
CA PRO A 270 -58.17 13.42 -4.84
C PRO A 270 -59.43 13.61 -5.71
N LEU A 271 -60.26 14.59 -5.35
CA LEU A 271 -61.46 15.02 -6.08
C LEU A 271 -61.17 16.18 -7.02
N GLN A 272 -60.31 17.11 -6.61
CA GLN A 272 -59.90 18.29 -7.40
C GLN A 272 -58.37 18.43 -7.46
N THR A 273 -57.87 18.91 -8.59
CA THR A 273 -56.47 19.32 -8.77
C THR A 273 -56.20 20.66 -8.05
N ALA A 274 -54.93 21.07 -8.00
CA ALA A 274 -54.51 22.36 -7.45
C ALA A 274 -55.23 23.58 -8.09
N ASP A 275 -55.60 23.46 -9.36
CA ASP A 275 -56.32 24.50 -10.13
C ASP A 275 -57.84 24.47 -9.93
N GLY A 276 -58.35 23.56 -9.08
CA GLY A 276 -59.78 23.39 -8.80
C GLY A 276 -60.54 22.57 -9.85
N GLU A 277 -59.86 22.03 -10.87
CA GLU A 277 -60.47 21.16 -11.88
C GLU A 277 -60.80 19.77 -11.31
N ALA A 278 -61.95 19.22 -11.68
CA ALA A 278 -62.38 17.91 -11.23
C ALA A 278 -61.51 16.80 -11.84
N VAL A 279 -60.90 15.97 -10.99
CA VAL A 279 -60.06 14.85 -11.42
C VAL A 279 -60.90 13.85 -12.23
N SER A 280 -60.48 13.57 -13.47
CA SER A 280 -61.23 12.70 -14.39
C SER A 280 -61.32 11.25 -13.89
N LYS A 281 -62.36 10.52 -14.30
CA LYS A 281 -62.57 9.08 -13.95
C LYS A 281 -61.35 8.21 -14.30
N SER A 282 -60.61 8.56 -15.36
CA SER A 282 -59.40 7.85 -15.78
C SER A 282 -58.21 8.12 -14.86
N GLN A 283 -58.06 9.35 -14.36
CA GLN A 283 -57.01 9.75 -13.43
C GLN A 283 -57.27 9.17 -12.03
N ARG A 284 -58.52 9.16 -11.55
CA ARG A 284 -58.89 8.50 -10.28
C ARG A 284 -58.53 7.01 -10.26
N LYS A 285 -58.77 6.29 -11.36
CA LYS A 285 -58.38 4.88 -11.49
C LYS A 285 -56.85 4.67 -11.47
N LYS A 286 -56.07 5.63 -11.97
CA LYS A 286 -54.59 5.60 -11.88
C LYS A 286 -54.11 5.87 -10.45
N LEU A 287 -54.71 6.85 -9.76
CA LEU A 287 -54.40 7.20 -8.37
C LEU A 287 -54.74 6.06 -7.41
N ALA A 288 -55.92 5.44 -7.56
CA ALA A 288 -56.30 4.24 -6.81
C ALA A 288 -55.32 3.07 -7.02
N LYS A 289 -54.78 2.89 -8.24
CA LYS A 289 -53.75 1.88 -8.52
C LYS A 289 -52.40 2.22 -7.87
N GLN A 290 -52.06 3.49 -7.72
CA GLN A 290 -50.84 3.93 -7.02
C GLN A 290 -50.98 3.73 -5.51
N GLN A 291 -52.13 4.09 -4.93
CA GLN A 291 -52.46 3.86 -3.53
C GLN A 291 -52.43 2.37 -3.15
N ALA A 292 -53.05 1.51 -3.98
CA ALA A 292 -53.03 0.06 -3.77
C ALA A 292 -51.61 -0.56 -3.88
N LYS A 293 -50.74 0.02 -4.71
CA LYS A 293 -49.32 -0.39 -4.78
C LYS A 293 -48.56 0.00 -3.52
N HIS A 294 -48.74 1.23 -3.04
CA HIS A 294 -48.13 1.73 -1.80
C HIS A 294 -48.60 0.91 -0.59
N ALA A 295 -49.90 0.64 -0.47
CA ALA A 295 -50.48 -0.26 0.54
C ALA A 295 -49.91 -1.69 0.48
N LYS A 296 -49.60 -2.20 -0.71
CA LYS A 296 -48.98 -3.54 -0.87
C LYS A 296 -47.49 -3.55 -0.52
N LEU A 297 -46.78 -2.46 -0.77
CA LEU A 297 -45.34 -2.31 -0.51
C LEU A 297 -45.04 -2.07 0.98
N TYR A 298 -45.87 -1.27 1.65
CA TYR A 298 -45.61 -0.79 3.01
C TYR A 298 -46.69 -1.16 4.04
N GLY A 299 -47.86 -1.64 3.62
CA GLY A 299 -48.98 -1.97 4.49
C GLY A 299 -48.94 -3.38 5.11
N LYS A 300 -47.79 -4.08 5.08
CA LYS A 300 -47.64 -5.32 5.84
C LYS A 300 -47.28 -4.94 7.29
N PRO A 301 -48.12 -5.27 8.28
CA PRO A 301 -47.84 -4.90 9.67
C PRO A 301 -46.54 -5.59 10.13
N PRO A 302 -45.77 -4.96 11.04
CA PRO A 302 -44.69 -5.67 11.72
C PRO A 302 -45.30 -6.89 12.44
N ALA A 303 -44.73 -8.07 12.18
CA ALA A 303 -45.01 -9.27 12.96
C ALA A 303 -44.35 -9.16 14.34
#